data_AF-A0A7Y2B3I0-F1
#
_entry.id   AF-A0A7Y2B3I0-F1
#
_cell.length_a   1.000
_cell.length_b   1.000
_cell.length_c   1.000
_cell.angle_alpha   90.00
_cell.angle_beta   90.00
_cell.angle_gamma   90.00
#
_symmetry.space_group_name_H-M   'P 1'
#
loop_
_entity.id
_entity.type
_entity.pdbx_description
1 polymer ?
#
loop_
_entity_poly.entity_id
_entity_poly.type
_entity_poly.pdbx_seq_one_letter_code
_entity_poly.pdbx_strand_id
1 'polypeptide(L)'
;MLPFFVAVALLASLLFAVPAPAQDDDSRLESLIDDEDSYLASLIEEARRAELARDPYWHTILHYKRGLFGVRSLVDDAAFFAAANGKRDPAAELEATLRAFFEGPPAEGEKHPVCRFVLRFEWLKE
;
A
#
# COMPACT_ATOMS: atom_id res chain seq x y z
N MET A 1 -20.17 -23.03 -78.46
CA MET A 1 -19.67 -21.65 -78.57
C MET A 1 -19.07 -21.28 -77.22
N LEU A 2 -17.75 -21.37 -77.05
CA LEU A 2 -17.06 -20.58 -76.01
C LEU A 2 -16.75 -19.20 -76.61
N PRO A 3 -16.51 -18.11 -75.85
CA PRO A 3 -16.06 -18.03 -74.44
C PRO A 3 -16.91 -17.02 -73.61
N PHE A 4 -16.75 -16.80 -72.30
CA PHE A 4 -15.74 -15.90 -71.73
C PHE A 4 -15.91 -15.76 -70.20
N PHE A 5 -14.76 -15.72 -69.52
CA PHE A 5 -14.47 -15.23 -68.16
C PHE A 5 -14.76 -16.08 -66.89
N VAL A 6 -13.69 -16.75 -66.46
CA VAL A 6 -13.08 -16.78 -65.10
C VAL A 6 -13.87 -17.33 -63.91
N ALA A 7 -13.29 -18.42 -63.38
CA ALA A 7 -13.42 -19.06 -62.06
C ALA A 7 -13.80 -18.09 -60.91
N VAL A 8 -14.82 -18.39 -60.09
CA VAL A 8 -14.82 -19.36 -58.97
C VAL A 8 -13.70 -19.07 -57.96
N ALA A 9 -14.02 -18.48 -56.81
CA ALA A 9 -13.91 -19.10 -55.48
C ALA A 9 -14.06 -18.09 -54.32
N LEU A 10 -15.05 -18.41 -53.49
CA LEU A 10 -15.28 -18.10 -52.07
C LEU A 10 -14.13 -17.52 -51.22
N LEU A 11 -14.53 -16.54 -50.40
CA LEU A 11 -14.15 -16.30 -48.99
C LEU A 11 -12.68 -16.54 -48.59
N ALA A 12 -11.93 -15.44 -48.43
CA ALA A 12 -10.73 -15.40 -47.60
C ALA A 12 -10.94 -14.37 -46.47
N SER A 13 -11.05 -14.91 -45.26
CA SER A 13 -10.99 -14.19 -43.99
C SER A 13 -9.70 -13.39 -43.85
N LEU A 14 -9.81 -12.21 -43.25
CA LEU A 14 -8.89 -11.61 -42.27
C LEU A 14 -9.70 -10.45 -41.68
N LEU A 15 -10.59 -10.64 -40.69
CA LEU A 15 -10.16 -10.86 -39.31
C LEU A 15 -8.77 -10.26 -39.10
N PHE A 16 -8.70 -8.92 -39.08
CA PHE A 16 -7.80 -8.30 -38.12
C PHE A 16 -8.27 -8.83 -36.76
N ALA A 17 -7.70 -9.96 -36.35
CA ALA A 17 -7.38 -10.15 -34.96
C ALA A 17 -6.58 -8.91 -34.61
N VAL A 18 -7.24 -7.91 -34.01
CA VAL A 18 -6.53 -6.92 -33.22
C VAL A 18 -5.81 -7.78 -32.20
N PRO A 19 -4.47 -7.94 -32.28
CA PRO A 19 -3.79 -8.49 -31.14
C PRO A 19 -4.13 -7.52 -30.01
N ALA A 20 -4.81 -8.00 -28.96
CA ALA A 20 -4.75 -7.29 -27.69
C ALA A 20 -3.25 -7.04 -27.48
N PRO A 21 -2.80 -5.78 -27.37
CA PRO A 21 -1.39 -5.56 -27.10
C PRO A 21 -1.09 -6.43 -25.88
N ALA A 22 -0.05 -7.26 -25.98
CA ALA A 22 0.60 -7.78 -24.80
C ALA A 22 1.05 -6.51 -24.06
N GLN A 23 0.19 -6.00 -23.20
CA GLN A 23 0.48 -4.86 -22.35
C GLN A 23 1.60 -5.39 -21.47
N ASP A 24 2.78 -4.83 -21.71
CA ASP A 24 3.98 -5.04 -20.92
C ASP A 24 3.60 -5.02 -19.43
N ASP A 25 3.62 -6.20 -18.80
CA ASP A 25 3.14 -6.37 -17.43
C ASP A 25 3.92 -5.44 -16.47
N ASP A 26 5.18 -5.14 -16.80
CA ASP A 26 6.05 -4.21 -16.08
C ASP A 26 5.46 -2.78 -16.04
N SER A 27 4.98 -2.28 -17.19
CA SER A 27 4.34 -0.96 -17.26
C SER A 27 3.05 -0.86 -16.43
N ARG A 28 2.30 -1.96 -16.30
CA ARG A 28 1.08 -2.01 -15.48
C ARG A 28 1.40 -2.16 -14.00
N LEU A 29 2.45 -2.91 -13.66
CA LEU A 29 2.96 -3.02 -12.29
C LEU A 29 3.50 -1.69 -11.77
N GLU A 30 4.24 -0.95 -12.59
CA GLU A 30 4.78 0.36 -12.20
C GLU A 30 3.68 1.39 -11.96
N SER A 31 2.67 1.43 -12.83
CA SER A 31 1.48 2.27 -12.60
C SER A 31 0.73 1.92 -11.31
N LEU A 32 0.64 0.64 -10.94
CA LEU A 32 -0.03 0.22 -9.70
C LEU A 32 0.78 0.62 -8.46
N ILE A 33 2.11 0.55 -8.53
CA ILE A 33 3.00 0.98 -7.46
C ILE A 33 2.93 2.50 -7.28
N ASP A 34 2.93 3.27 -8.37
CA ASP A 34 2.74 4.72 -8.33
C ASP A 34 1.38 5.11 -7.71
N ASP A 35 0.31 4.39 -8.07
CA ASP A 35 -1.02 4.58 -7.49
C ASP A 35 -1.04 4.25 -5.99
N GLU A 36 -0.35 3.19 -5.56
CA GLU A 36 -0.22 2.79 -4.16
C GLU A 36 0.56 3.82 -3.33
N ASP A 37 1.71 4.28 -3.82
CA ASP A 37 2.54 5.30 -3.16
C ASP A 37 1.80 6.64 -3.04
N SER A 38 1.08 7.02 -4.09
CA SER A 38 0.21 8.21 -4.10
C SER A 38 -0.92 8.07 -3.07
N TYR A 39 -1.56 6.91 -2.99
CA TYR A 39 -2.60 6.64 -2.02
C TYR A 39 -2.06 6.65 -0.58
N LEU A 40 -0.94 5.99 -0.30
CA LEU A 40 -0.28 6.03 1.00
C LEU A 40 0.11 7.45 1.41
N ALA A 41 0.63 8.26 0.49
CA ALA A 41 0.92 9.66 0.75
C ALA A 41 -0.34 10.45 1.14
N SER A 42 -1.47 10.17 0.49
CA SER A 42 -2.76 10.80 0.82
C SER A 42 -3.25 10.43 2.22
N LEU A 43 -3.11 9.16 2.62
CA LEU A 43 -3.47 8.68 3.96
C LEU A 43 -2.61 9.32 5.06
N ILE A 44 -1.31 9.45 4.81
CA ILE A 44 -0.40 10.13 5.75
C ILE A 44 -0.82 11.59 5.93
N GLU A 45 -1.16 12.29 4.84
CA GLU A 45 -1.60 13.69 4.92
C GLU A 45 -2.97 13.83 5.60
N GLU A 46 -3.89 12.90 5.39
CA GLU A 46 -5.14 12.84 6.13
C GLU A 46 -4.93 12.61 7.63
N ALA A 47 -4.09 11.65 8.00
CA ALA A 47 -3.73 11.37 9.39
C ALA A 47 -3.11 12.59 10.09
N ARG A 48 -2.27 13.36 9.38
CA ARG A 48 -1.70 14.62 9.86
C ARG A 48 -2.77 15.69 10.06
N ARG A 49 -3.64 15.92 9.08
CA ARG A 49 -4.73 16.90 9.15
C ARG A 49 -5.72 16.60 10.27
N ALA A 50 -6.00 15.31 10.50
CA ALA A 50 -6.85 14.85 11.59
C ALA A 50 -6.15 14.82 12.96
N GLU A 51 -4.86 15.16 13.02
CA GLU A 51 -4.03 15.12 14.23
C GLU A 51 -4.03 13.75 14.95
N LEU A 52 -4.14 12.65 14.21
CA LEU A 52 -4.27 11.30 14.77
C LEU A 52 -3.12 10.91 15.71
N ALA A 53 -1.92 11.47 15.50
CA ALA A 53 -0.78 11.28 16.39
C ALA A 53 -1.01 11.83 17.83
N ARG A 54 -2.00 12.71 18.03
CA ARG A 54 -2.42 13.26 19.34
C ARG A 54 -3.64 12.54 19.90
N ASP A 55 -4.23 11.61 19.15
CA ASP A 55 -5.43 10.90 19.58
C ASP A 55 -5.17 10.12 20.88
N PRO A 56 -6.05 10.24 21.90
CA PRO A 56 -5.88 9.53 23.16
C PRO A 56 -5.84 8.00 23.01
N TYR A 57 -6.55 7.44 22.04
CA TYR A 57 -6.56 6.02 21.76
C TYR A 57 -5.25 5.56 21.12
N TRP A 58 -4.69 6.33 20.19
CA TRP A 58 -3.32 6.10 19.68
C TRP A 58 -2.30 6.03 20.82
N HIS A 59 -2.40 6.96 21.77
CA HIS A 59 -1.53 6.98 22.95
C HIS A 59 -1.75 5.80 23.87
N THR A 60 -2.98 5.31 23.95
CA THR A 60 -3.35 4.15 24.77
C THR A 60 -2.75 2.86 24.20
N ILE A 61 -2.93 2.59 22.90
CA ILE A 61 -2.43 1.36 22.26
C ILE A 61 -0.90 1.30 22.18
N LEU A 62 -0.23 2.45 22.24
CA LEU A 62 1.23 2.57 22.28
C LEU A 62 1.82 2.75 23.67
N HIS A 63 0.98 2.77 24.71
CA HIS A 63 1.38 3.00 26.10
C HIS A 63 2.20 4.29 26.30
N TYR A 64 1.85 5.36 25.58
CA TYR A 64 2.45 6.67 25.77
C TYR A 64 2.06 7.28 27.12
N LYS A 65 3.05 7.88 27.79
CA LYS A 65 2.86 8.71 28.97
C LYS A 65 3.53 10.06 28.79
N ARG A 66 2.89 11.11 29.29
CA ARG A 66 3.49 12.44 29.39
C ARG A 66 4.46 12.45 30.57
N GLY A 67 5.68 12.90 30.31
CA GLY A 67 6.69 13.23 31.30
C GLY A 67 7.16 14.67 31.15
N LEU A 68 8.20 15.04 31.89
CA LEU A 68 8.75 16.40 31.90
C LEU A 68 9.28 16.86 30.54
N PHE A 69 9.74 15.93 29.70
CA PHE A 69 10.36 16.21 28.41
C PHE A 69 9.47 15.82 27.21
N GLY A 70 8.15 15.81 27.40
CA GLY A 70 7.19 15.42 26.37
C GLY A 70 6.64 14.01 26.60
N VAL A 71 6.27 13.33 25.52
CA VAL A 71 5.64 12.01 25.57
C VAL A 71 6.65 10.90 25.33
N ARG A 72 6.50 9.77 26.02
CA ARG A 72 7.34 8.58 25.85
C ARG A 72 6.54 7.32 26.10
N SER A 73 6.74 6.31 25.25
CA SER A 73 6.11 5.00 25.45
C SER A 73 6.82 4.26 26.59
N LEU A 74 6.03 3.56 27.40
CA LEU A 74 6.53 2.71 28.46
C LEU A 74 7.13 1.39 27.95
N VAL A 75 6.93 1.04 26.68
CA VAL A 75 7.47 -0.19 26.10
C VAL A 75 8.96 -0.04 25.80
N ASP A 76 9.77 -1.01 26.25
CA ASP A 76 11.22 -1.02 26.07
C ASP A 76 11.72 -1.77 24.84
N ASP A 77 10.92 -2.71 24.33
CA ASP A 77 11.26 -3.46 23.13
C ASP A 77 11.25 -2.56 21.88
N ALA A 78 12.38 -2.48 21.18
CA ALA A 78 12.49 -1.75 19.93
C ALA A 78 11.59 -2.34 18.84
N ALA A 79 11.36 -3.66 18.85
CA ALA A 79 10.46 -4.33 17.91
C ALA A 79 8.98 -4.00 18.18
N PHE A 80 8.64 -3.30 19.25
CA PHE A 80 7.31 -2.76 19.42
C PHE A 80 7.03 -1.59 18.46
N PHE A 81 8.04 -0.85 18.02
CA PHE A 81 7.87 0.36 17.22
C PHE A 81 8.11 0.10 15.74
N ALA A 82 7.34 0.77 14.89
CA ALA A 82 7.57 0.81 13.45
C ALA A 82 8.64 1.86 13.10
N ALA A 83 8.66 2.99 13.81
CA ALA A 83 9.69 4.02 13.66
C ALA A 83 10.84 3.81 14.65
N ALA A 84 12.07 4.04 14.20
CA ALA A 84 13.26 3.98 15.07
C ALA A 84 13.20 4.94 16.27
N ASN A 85 12.57 6.11 16.10
CA ASN A 85 12.32 7.10 17.15
C ASN A 85 10.90 7.00 17.73
N GLY A 86 10.10 6.01 17.32
CA GLY A 86 8.68 5.91 17.61
C GLY A 86 8.38 6.03 19.11
N LYS A 87 9.19 5.40 19.96
CA LYS A 87 9.11 5.49 21.43
C LYS A 87 8.95 6.91 22.00
N ARG A 88 9.42 7.95 21.30
CA ARG A 88 9.35 9.35 21.75
C ARG A 88 8.62 10.27 20.75
N ASP A 89 8.19 9.72 19.62
CA ASP A 89 7.62 10.49 18.52
C ASP A 89 6.36 9.77 18.01
N PRO A 90 5.18 10.08 18.58
CA PRO A 90 3.93 9.46 18.16
C PRO A 90 3.56 9.74 16.71
N ALA A 91 4.05 10.85 16.13
CA ALA A 91 3.78 11.20 14.74
C ALA A 91 4.65 10.35 13.80
N ALA A 92 5.95 10.27 14.07
CA ALA A 92 6.84 9.37 13.31
C ALA A 92 6.39 7.91 13.41
N GLU A 93 5.94 7.47 14.59
CA GLU A 93 5.41 6.11 14.77
C GLU A 93 4.15 5.85 13.95
N LEU A 94 3.26 6.85 13.85
CA LEU A 94 2.02 6.72 13.09
C LEU A 94 2.31 6.62 11.59
N GLU A 95 3.16 7.51 11.08
CA GLU A 95 3.56 7.49 9.68
C GLU A 95 4.29 6.20 9.30
N ALA A 96 5.23 5.74 10.14
CA ALA A 96 5.91 4.46 9.91
C ALA A 96 4.94 3.27 10.00
N THR A 97 3.94 3.32 10.88
CA THR A 97 2.91 2.28 10.95
C THR A 97 2.08 2.23 9.66
N LEU A 98 1.66 3.39 9.12
CA LEU A 98 0.96 3.45 7.84
C LEU A 98 1.82 2.87 6.72
N ARG A 99 3.09 3.30 6.60
CA ARG A 99 4.02 2.77 5.59
C ARG A 99 4.20 1.25 5.70
N ALA A 100 4.34 0.74 6.92
CA ALA A 100 4.54 -0.69 7.14
C ALA A 100 3.35 -1.54 6.65
N PHE A 101 2.12 -1.00 6.62
CA PHE A 101 0.97 -1.75 6.10
C PHE A 101 0.96 -1.92 4.58
N PHE A 102 1.74 -1.13 3.86
CA PHE A 102 1.93 -1.21 2.41
C PHE A 102 3.24 -1.92 2.03
N GLU A 103 3.97 -2.48 3.00
CA GLU A 103 5.14 -3.30 2.68
C GLU A 103 4.71 -4.58 1.93
N GLY A 104 5.60 -5.05 1.06
CA GLY A 104 5.41 -6.32 0.37
C GLY A 104 5.43 -7.53 1.31
N PRO A 105 5.40 -8.76 0.76
CA PRO A 105 5.43 -9.97 1.55
C PRO A 105 6.60 -9.97 2.56
N PRO A 106 6.36 -10.35 3.82
CA PRO A 106 7.41 -10.34 4.84
C PRO A 106 8.45 -11.43 4.52
N ALA A 107 9.64 -11.29 5.11
CA ALA A 107 10.65 -12.34 5.06
C ALA A 107 10.13 -13.65 5.67
N GLU A 108 10.74 -14.78 5.28
CA GLU A 108 10.35 -16.09 5.78
C GLU A 108 10.44 -16.14 7.32
N GLY A 109 9.34 -16.55 7.96
CA GLY A 109 9.22 -16.61 9.42
C GLY A 109 8.80 -15.30 10.09
N GLU A 110 8.72 -14.19 9.36
CA GLU A 110 8.21 -12.93 9.88
C GLU A 110 6.70 -12.78 9.66
N LYS A 111 6.05 -11.99 10.52
CA LYS A 111 4.64 -11.64 10.37
C LYS A 111 4.54 -10.37 9.54
N HIS A 112 3.61 -10.35 8.58
CA HIS A 112 3.25 -9.11 7.89
C HIS A 112 2.91 -8.01 8.91
N PRO A 113 3.26 -6.73 8.68
CA PRO A 113 3.04 -5.67 9.66
C PRO A 113 1.59 -5.52 10.12
N VAL A 114 0.61 -5.78 9.26
CA VAL A 114 -0.82 -5.86 9.63
C VAL A 114 -1.07 -6.88 10.77
N CYS A 115 -0.44 -8.06 10.71
CA CYS A 115 -0.57 -9.08 11.74
C CYS A 115 0.25 -8.74 13.00
N ARG A 116 1.39 -8.07 12.84
CA ARG A 116 2.25 -7.64 13.96
C ARG A 116 1.60 -6.50 14.77
N PHE A 117 0.95 -5.57 14.09
CA PHE A 117 0.37 -4.35 14.66
C PHE A 117 -1.17 -4.34 14.56
N VAL A 118 -1.81 -5.49 14.82
CA VAL A 118 -3.24 -5.69 14.57
C VAL A 118 -4.14 -4.60 15.18
N LEU A 119 -3.91 -4.19 16.43
CA LEU A 119 -4.73 -3.14 17.06
C LEU A 119 -4.58 -1.77 16.39
N ARG A 120 -3.42 -1.48 15.79
CA ARG A 120 -3.19 -0.23 15.06
C ARG A 120 -3.89 -0.27 13.71
N PHE A 121 -3.84 -1.40 13.03
CA PHE A 121 -4.55 -1.62 11.77
C PHE A 121 -6.07 -1.51 11.97
N GLU A 122 -6.60 -2.20 12.98
CA GLU A 122 -8.02 -2.19 13.30
C GLU A 122 -8.54 -0.78 13.64
N TRP A 123 -7.71 0.07 14.21
CA TRP A 123 -8.07 1.46 14.50
C TRP A 123 -8.00 2.37 13.27
N LEU A 124 -6.97 2.22 12.43
CA LEU A 124 -6.74 3.10 11.28
C LEU A 124 -7.64 2.83 10.08
N LYS A 125 -8.35 1.70 10.06
CA LYS A 125 -9.29 1.34 8.99
C LYS A 125 -10.71 1.91 9.18
N GLU A 126 -11.01 2.46 10.37
CA GLU A 126 -12.32 3.04 10.70
C GLU A 126 -12.48 4.44 10.11
#